data_AF-A0A165HWQ9-F1
#
_entry.id   AF-A0A165HWQ9-F1
#
_cell.length_a   1.000
_cell.length_b   1.000
_cell.length_c   1.000
_cell.angle_alpha   90.00
_cell.angle_beta   90.00
_cell.angle_gamma   90.00
#
_symmetry.space_group_name_H-M   'P 1'
#
loop_
_entity.id
_entity.type
_entity.pdbx_description
1 polymer ?
#
loop_
_entity_poly.entity_id
_entity_poly.type
_entity_poly.pdbx_seq_one_letter_code
_entity_poly.pdbx_strand_id
1 'polypeptide(L)'
;MTGVNLGLDPSIGSFFIGILFSITFYGITNAQVLFYYWEYRQDRWYLKAMVAWLWVMDTANSIVEVMVIWEYLVTDHGNPLGLFVLSNSFLAEYAIAAITVLFVQCYYMRNVWKLLQKRWYQVPLTITMLIFALISCACSLASVYLGTFDRAVPEIFVQTKIPASLQTVSASVTDIYITLSLTLILRGERTGFKHTETLVHKLTVYAINRGIVTTLLQIFQLCTYVSLPDTYFVWAIFHFPGSKAYVNSLLAMVNARHYLRENSARANLSTGVSVQDIPLDTLDPEQRQKSSWFRNRSTRQDSQSAQAVITLTTEVVCDGSEVALQDQHKGTGRKTPSFF
;
A
#
# COMPACT_ATOMS: atom_id res chain seq x y z
N MET A 1 -49.73 -13.76 12.91
CA MET A 1 -49.18 -14.46 11.73
C MET A 1 -47.71 -14.72 12.00
N THR A 2 -47.39 -15.90 12.54
CA THR A 2 -45.99 -16.36 12.67
C THR A 2 -45.52 -16.71 11.27
N GLY A 3 -44.83 -15.76 10.62
CA GLY A 3 -44.29 -15.97 9.28
C GLY A 3 -43.38 -17.19 9.27
N VAL A 4 -43.41 -17.95 8.16
CA VAL A 4 -42.51 -19.06 7.92
C VAL A 4 -41.08 -18.56 8.14
N ASN A 5 -40.42 -19.07 9.19
CA ASN A 5 -39.07 -18.67 9.52
C ASN A 5 -38.13 -19.36 8.54
N LEU A 6 -37.94 -18.75 7.38
CA LEU A 6 -37.17 -19.28 6.24
C LEU A 6 -35.65 -19.37 6.52
N GLY A 7 -35.20 -19.03 7.74
CA GLY A 7 -33.78 -19.06 8.10
C GLY A 7 -32.95 -18.10 7.25
N LEU A 8 -33.53 -16.97 6.81
CA LEU A 8 -32.88 -15.97 5.96
C LEU A 8 -31.88 -15.09 6.71
N ASP A 9 -32.03 -14.98 8.04
CA ASP A 9 -31.15 -14.20 8.93
C ASP A 9 -29.68 -14.57 8.76
N PRO A 10 -29.27 -15.85 8.84
CA PRO A 10 -27.87 -16.21 8.60
C PRO A 10 -27.43 -15.99 7.15
N SER A 11 -28.31 -16.13 6.14
CA SER A 11 -27.95 -15.98 4.73
C SER A 11 -27.80 -14.51 4.31
N ILE A 12 -28.91 -13.76 4.25
CA ILE A 12 -28.91 -12.35 3.82
C ILE A 12 -28.20 -11.48 4.85
N GLY A 13 -28.35 -11.81 6.13
CA GLY A 13 -27.67 -11.09 7.20
C GLY A 13 -26.15 -11.17 7.09
N SER A 14 -25.58 -12.28 6.61
CA SER A 14 -24.14 -12.40 6.37
C SER A 14 -23.66 -11.46 5.25
N PHE A 15 -24.40 -11.35 4.15
CA PHE A 15 -24.12 -10.37 3.10
C PHE A 15 -24.21 -8.93 3.62
N PHE A 16 -25.26 -8.63 4.38
CA PHE A 16 -25.45 -7.30 4.96
C PHE A 16 -24.33 -6.89 5.89
N ILE A 17 -23.95 -7.76 6.83
CA ILE A 17 -22.85 -7.50 7.75
C ILE A 17 -21.51 -7.36 7.01
N GLY A 18 -21.25 -8.23 6.02
CA GLY A 18 -20.03 -8.14 5.21
C GLY A 18 -19.91 -6.83 4.44
N ILE A 19 -21.00 -6.38 3.80
CA ILE A 19 -21.03 -5.12 3.06
C ILE A 19 -20.93 -3.91 4.01
N LEU A 20 -21.51 -3.97 5.22
CA LEU A 20 -21.30 -2.92 6.23
C LEU A 20 -19.83 -2.77 6.63
N PHE A 21 -19.11 -3.88 6.83
CA PHE A 21 -17.67 -3.83 7.07
C PHE A 21 -16.93 -3.27 5.85
N SER A 22 -17.30 -3.69 4.64
CA SER A 22 -16.69 -3.17 3.42
C SER A 22 -16.86 -1.66 3.26
N ILE A 23 -18.07 -1.13 3.47
CA ILE A 23 -18.36 0.31 3.42
C ILE A 23 -17.57 1.07 4.50
N THR A 24 -17.40 0.48 5.69
CA THR A 24 -16.57 1.06 6.75
C THR A 24 -15.11 1.18 6.29
N PHE A 25 -14.58 0.14 5.64
CA PHE A 25 -13.23 0.17 5.08
C PHE A 25 -13.12 1.15 3.90
N TYR A 26 -14.15 1.29 3.08
CA TYR A 26 -14.22 2.31 2.03
C TYR A 26 -14.16 3.74 2.61
N GLY A 27 -14.81 3.98 3.76
CA GLY A 27 -14.66 5.22 4.50
C GLY A 27 -13.19 5.53 4.86
N ILE A 28 -12.45 4.51 5.30
CA ILE A 28 -11.00 4.63 5.57
C ILE A 28 -10.22 4.92 4.28
N THR A 29 -10.56 4.26 3.17
CA THR A 29 -9.94 4.51 1.86
C THR A 29 -10.10 5.96 1.44
N ASN A 30 -11.31 6.51 1.54
CA ASN A 30 -11.57 7.92 1.24
C ASN A 30 -10.73 8.86 2.11
N ALA A 31 -10.66 8.62 3.42
CA ALA A 31 -9.84 9.41 4.32
C ALA A 31 -8.34 9.37 3.95
N GLN A 32 -7.83 8.18 3.60
CA GLN A 32 -6.43 7.99 3.19
C GLN A 32 -6.12 8.64 1.84
N VAL A 33 -7.04 8.60 0.89
CA VAL A 33 -6.90 9.25 -0.44
C VAL A 33 -6.92 10.77 -0.29
N LEU A 34 -7.86 11.31 0.49
CA LEU A 34 -7.93 12.76 0.76
C LEU A 34 -6.66 13.26 1.44
N PHE A 35 -6.20 12.55 2.47
CA PHE A 35 -4.92 12.86 3.12
C PHE A 35 -3.75 12.83 2.13
N TYR A 36 -3.71 11.82 1.24
CA TYR A 36 -2.65 11.70 0.24
C TYR A 36 -2.59 12.92 -0.69
N TYR A 37 -3.73 13.35 -1.25
CA TYR A 37 -3.75 14.47 -2.17
C TYR A 37 -3.49 15.81 -1.51
N TRP A 38 -3.81 15.95 -0.22
CA TRP A 38 -3.50 17.15 0.55
C TRP A 38 -2.00 17.24 0.85
N GLU A 39 -1.40 16.19 1.40
CA GLU A 39 -0.03 16.21 1.89
C GLU A 39 1.01 16.09 0.75
N TYR A 40 0.74 15.25 -0.26
CA TYR A 40 1.71 14.91 -1.30
C TYR A 40 1.48 15.69 -2.61
N ARG A 41 1.32 17.01 -2.54
CA ARG A 41 1.10 17.86 -3.73
C ARG A 41 2.23 17.78 -4.77
N GLN A 42 3.46 17.55 -4.34
CA GLN A 42 4.64 17.48 -5.22
C GLN A 42 5.05 16.06 -5.61
N ASP A 43 4.29 15.03 -5.24
CA ASP A 43 4.59 13.65 -5.64
C ASP A 43 4.48 13.46 -7.16
N ARG A 44 5.27 12.50 -7.66
CA ARG A 44 5.32 12.17 -9.09
C ARG A 44 3.95 11.72 -9.60
N TRP A 45 3.65 12.10 -10.84
CA TRP A 45 2.33 11.87 -11.45
C TRP A 45 1.91 10.39 -11.45
N TYR A 46 2.84 9.44 -11.59
CA TYR A 46 2.50 8.01 -11.59
C TYR A 46 2.00 7.50 -10.22
N LEU A 47 2.45 8.08 -9.09
CA LEU A 47 1.93 7.70 -7.77
C LEU A 47 0.51 8.23 -7.58
N LYS A 48 0.25 9.45 -8.04
CA LYS A 48 -1.09 10.03 -8.05
C LYS A 48 -2.02 9.23 -8.94
N ALA A 49 -1.59 8.86 -10.15
CA ALA A 49 -2.35 8.01 -11.05
C ALA A 49 -2.68 6.65 -10.42
N MET A 50 -1.71 6.03 -9.72
CA MET A 50 -1.94 4.79 -8.99
C MET A 50 -2.97 4.95 -7.86
N VAL A 51 -2.87 5.99 -7.04
CA VAL A 51 -3.83 6.26 -5.95
C VAL A 51 -5.22 6.57 -6.50
N ALA A 52 -5.32 7.35 -7.59
CA ALA A 52 -6.57 7.60 -8.28
C ALA A 52 -7.19 6.30 -8.82
N TRP A 53 -6.39 5.44 -9.47
CA TRP A 53 -6.85 4.16 -10.00
C TRP A 53 -7.40 3.26 -8.89
N LEU A 54 -6.67 3.14 -7.77
CA LEU A 54 -7.12 2.36 -6.60
C LEU A 54 -8.44 2.91 -6.06
N TRP A 55 -8.57 4.22 -5.93
CA TRP A 55 -9.80 4.86 -5.44
C TRP A 55 -10.99 4.63 -6.38
N VAL A 56 -10.77 4.71 -7.70
CA VAL A 56 -11.82 4.44 -8.71
C VAL A 56 -12.26 2.98 -8.65
N MET A 57 -11.32 2.04 -8.60
CA MET A 57 -11.66 0.61 -8.49
C MET A 57 -12.38 0.29 -7.18
N ASP A 58 -11.91 0.88 -6.07
CA ASP A 58 -12.53 0.66 -4.77
C ASP A 58 -13.93 1.26 -4.69
N THR A 59 -14.14 2.44 -5.29
CA THR A 59 -15.46 3.07 -5.43
C THR A 59 -16.38 2.23 -6.30
N ALA A 60 -15.88 1.73 -7.44
CA ALA A 60 -16.65 0.85 -8.31
C ALA A 60 -17.09 -0.43 -7.57
N ASN A 61 -16.19 -1.08 -6.83
CA ASN A 61 -16.53 -2.25 -6.03
C ASN A 61 -17.61 -1.92 -4.98
N SER A 62 -17.46 -0.80 -4.26
CA SER A 62 -18.45 -0.38 -3.25
C SER A 62 -19.83 -0.05 -3.85
N ILE A 63 -19.89 0.55 -5.04
CA ILE A 63 -21.18 0.79 -5.73
C ILE A 63 -21.84 -0.55 -6.06
N VAL A 64 -21.09 -1.50 -6.61
CA VAL A 64 -21.63 -2.80 -6.99
C VAL A 64 -22.05 -3.62 -5.76
N GLU A 65 -21.30 -3.56 -4.66
CA GLU A 65 -21.71 -4.16 -3.36
C GLU A 65 -23.06 -3.60 -2.88
N VAL A 66 -23.26 -2.28 -2.98
CA VAL A 66 -24.55 -1.65 -2.64
C VAL A 66 -25.67 -2.10 -3.59
N MET A 67 -25.36 -2.33 -4.87
CA MET A 67 -26.34 -2.89 -5.82
C MET A 67 -26.71 -4.34 -5.46
N VAL A 68 -25.73 -5.18 -5.09
CA VAL A 68 -25.95 -6.56 -4.64
C VAL A 68 -26.95 -6.57 -3.49
N ILE A 69 -26.71 -5.75 -2.46
CA ILE A 69 -27.58 -5.76 -1.29
C ILE A 69 -28.96 -5.15 -1.55
N TRP A 70 -29.03 -4.15 -2.44
CA TRP A 70 -30.31 -3.57 -2.86
C TRP A 70 -31.17 -4.59 -3.62
N GLU A 71 -30.58 -5.40 -4.49
CA GLU A 71 -31.27 -6.46 -5.21
C GLU A 71 -31.86 -7.48 -4.23
N TYR A 72 -31.03 -8.03 -3.33
CA TYR A 72 -31.46 -9.06 -2.37
C TYR A 72 -32.40 -8.56 -1.26
N LEU A 73 -32.28 -7.31 -0.79
CA LEU A 73 -33.13 -6.78 0.29
C LEU A 73 -34.38 -6.04 -0.18
N VAL A 74 -34.29 -5.30 -1.29
CA VAL A 74 -35.36 -4.39 -1.73
C VAL A 74 -36.10 -4.97 -2.93
N THR A 75 -35.37 -5.41 -3.94
CA THR A 75 -35.98 -5.84 -5.22
C THR A 75 -36.64 -7.22 -5.08
N ASP A 76 -35.92 -8.19 -4.52
CA ASP A 76 -36.42 -9.54 -4.24
C ASP A 76 -37.01 -9.69 -2.82
N HIS A 77 -37.49 -8.59 -2.25
CA HIS A 77 -38.05 -8.60 -0.90
C HIS A 77 -39.21 -9.60 -0.78
N GLY A 78 -39.08 -10.58 0.12
CA GLY A 78 -40.10 -11.61 0.34
C GLY A 78 -40.11 -12.74 -0.70
N ASN A 79 -39.14 -12.78 -1.61
CA ASN A 79 -38.94 -13.85 -2.58
C ASN A 79 -37.75 -14.75 -2.18
N PRO A 80 -37.97 -15.86 -1.46
CA PRO A 80 -36.87 -16.75 -1.04
C PRO A 80 -36.17 -17.45 -2.21
N LEU A 81 -36.79 -17.51 -3.40
CA LEU A 81 -36.17 -18.09 -4.58
C LEU A 81 -35.09 -17.17 -5.19
N GLY A 82 -35.19 -15.85 -4.97
CA GLY A 82 -34.19 -14.88 -5.43
C GLY A 82 -32.80 -15.14 -4.83
N LEU A 83 -32.74 -15.69 -3.60
CA LEU A 83 -31.48 -16.06 -2.95
C LEU A 83 -30.74 -17.21 -3.63
N PHE A 84 -31.45 -18.05 -4.39
CA PHE A 84 -30.85 -19.15 -5.14
C PHE A 84 -30.41 -18.72 -6.54
N VAL A 85 -30.56 -17.44 -6.89
CA VAL A 85 -30.08 -16.87 -8.14
C VAL A 85 -28.93 -15.91 -7.84
N LEU A 86 -27.79 -16.14 -8.49
CA LEU A 86 -26.64 -15.28 -8.35
C LEU A 86 -26.86 -13.95 -9.10
N SER A 87 -26.76 -12.83 -8.39
CA SER A 87 -26.88 -11.50 -8.99
C SER A 87 -25.71 -11.21 -9.95
N ASN A 88 -26.01 -10.56 -11.08
CA ASN A 88 -24.98 -10.06 -12.00
C ASN A 88 -24.06 -9.04 -11.32
N SER A 89 -24.59 -8.27 -10.37
CA SER A 89 -23.82 -7.34 -9.55
C SER A 89 -22.77 -8.10 -8.74
N PHE A 90 -23.12 -9.27 -8.20
CA PHE A 90 -22.17 -10.08 -7.44
C PHE A 90 -21.01 -10.59 -8.29
N LEU A 91 -21.29 -11.02 -9.53
CA LEU A 91 -20.25 -11.41 -10.49
C LEU A 91 -19.31 -10.24 -10.85
N ALA A 92 -19.87 -9.04 -11.02
CA ALA A 92 -19.10 -7.83 -11.30
C ALA A 92 -18.22 -7.42 -10.10
N GLU A 93 -18.74 -7.51 -8.87
CA GLU A 93 -17.98 -7.27 -7.62
C GLU A 93 -16.78 -8.21 -7.55
N TYR A 94 -17.01 -9.51 -7.74
CA TYR A 94 -15.95 -10.51 -7.67
C TYR A 94 -14.83 -10.26 -8.70
N ALA A 95 -15.19 -9.84 -9.92
CA ALA A 95 -14.24 -9.50 -10.97
C ALA A 95 -13.43 -8.23 -10.65
N ILE A 96 -14.09 -7.16 -10.17
CA ILE A 96 -13.42 -5.90 -9.79
C ILE A 96 -12.48 -6.15 -8.60
N ALA A 97 -12.93 -6.91 -7.60
CA ALA A 97 -12.12 -7.32 -6.46
C ALA A 97 -10.86 -8.10 -6.90
N ALA A 98 -11.00 -9.09 -7.78
CA ALA A 98 -9.88 -9.88 -8.27
C ALA A 98 -8.81 -9.03 -8.98
N ILE A 99 -9.24 -8.11 -9.87
CA ILE A 99 -8.34 -7.20 -10.59
C ILE A 99 -7.64 -6.25 -9.60
N THR A 100 -8.38 -5.73 -8.62
CA THR A 100 -7.85 -4.83 -7.60
C THR A 100 -6.79 -5.52 -6.74
N VAL A 101 -7.06 -6.74 -6.27
CA VAL A 101 -6.11 -7.53 -5.47
C VAL A 101 -4.86 -7.87 -6.27
N LEU A 102 -5.01 -8.30 -7.53
CA LEU A 102 -3.86 -8.58 -8.41
C LEU A 102 -2.97 -7.34 -8.57
N PHE A 103 -3.57 -6.18 -8.82
CA PHE A 103 -2.83 -4.92 -8.95
C PHE A 103 -2.04 -4.59 -7.67
N VAL A 104 -2.68 -4.70 -6.51
CA VAL A 104 -2.03 -4.46 -5.21
C VAL A 104 -0.87 -5.43 -4.98
N GLN A 105 -1.07 -6.72 -5.27
CA GLN A 105 -0.02 -7.74 -5.16
C GLN A 105 1.15 -7.44 -6.10
N CYS A 106 0.90 -7.09 -7.37
CA CYS A 106 1.95 -6.68 -8.31
C CYS A 106 2.74 -5.47 -7.82
N TYR A 107 2.09 -4.49 -7.19
CA TYR A 107 2.79 -3.36 -6.59
C TYR A 107 3.73 -3.79 -5.46
N TYR A 108 3.31 -4.70 -4.59
CA TYR A 108 4.16 -5.22 -3.54
C TYR A 108 5.31 -6.07 -4.08
N MET A 109 5.06 -6.89 -5.10
CA MET A 109 6.12 -7.65 -5.78
C MET A 109 7.16 -6.71 -6.41
N ARG A 110 6.73 -5.58 -7.00
CA ARG A 110 7.66 -4.55 -7.51
C ARG A 110 8.53 -3.99 -6.39
N ASN A 111 7.99 -3.77 -5.19
CA ASN A 111 8.77 -3.32 -4.05
C ASN A 111 9.78 -4.38 -3.60
N VAL A 112 9.36 -5.66 -3.53
CA VAL A 112 10.27 -6.78 -3.25
C VAL A 112 11.39 -6.85 -4.29
N TRP A 113 11.07 -6.77 -5.58
CA TRP A 113 12.05 -6.79 -6.67
C TRP A 113 13.08 -5.68 -6.53
N LYS A 114 12.64 -4.45 -6.24
CA LYS A 114 13.56 -3.32 -6.04
C LYS A 114 14.46 -3.52 -4.81
N LEU A 115 13.91 -4.03 -3.71
CA LEU A 115 14.67 -4.26 -2.48
C LEU A 115 15.65 -5.44 -2.60
N LEU A 116 15.39 -6.41 -3.49
CA LEU A 116 16.25 -7.56 -3.72
C LEU A 116 17.36 -7.31 -4.76
N GLN A 117 17.52 -6.07 -5.24
CA GLN A 117 18.53 -5.72 -6.23
C GLN A 117 19.90 -6.30 -5.84
N LYS A 118 20.57 -6.92 -6.83
CA LYS A 118 21.90 -7.56 -6.75
C LYS A 118 21.95 -8.98 -6.16
N ARG A 119 20.82 -9.60 -5.79
CA ARG A 119 20.81 -11.00 -5.31
C ARG A 119 20.37 -11.97 -6.41
N TRP A 120 21.07 -13.09 -6.57
CA TRP A 120 20.83 -14.07 -7.65
C TRP A 120 19.43 -14.72 -7.60
N TYR A 121 18.85 -14.86 -6.40
CA TYR A 121 17.51 -15.43 -6.20
C TYR A 121 16.36 -14.44 -6.43
N GLN A 122 16.63 -13.21 -6.86
CA GLN A 122 15.61 -12.18 -7.15
C GLN A 122 14.61 -12.61 -8.23
N VAL A 123 15.13 -13.13 -9.33
CA VAL A 123 14.32 -13.56 -10.48
C VAL A 123 13.41 -14.75 -10.12
N PRO A 124 13.93 -15.89 -9.60
CA PRO A 124 13.07 -17.02 -9.29
C PRO A 124 12.04 -16.71 -8.21
N LEU A 125 12.39 -15.93 -7.17
CA LEU A 125 11.49 -15.61 -6.06
C LEU A 125 10.30 -14.72 -6.46
N THR A 126 10.51 -13.79 -7.38
CA THR A 126 9.45 -12.87 -7.84
C THR A 126 8.60 -13.48 -8.95
N ILE A 127 9.17 -14.35 -9.78
CA ILE A 127 8.39 -15.12 -10.77
C ILE A 127 7.45 -16.09 -10.07
N THR A 128 7.89 -16.80 -9.02
CA THR A 128 7.01 -17.70 -8.26
C THR A 128 5.86 -16.94 -7.61
N MET A 129 6.12 -15.78 -6.99
CA MET A 129 5.07 -14.88 -6.48
C MET A 129 4.04 -14.51 -7.55
N LEU A 130 4.52 -14.11 -8.73
CA LEU A 130 3.66 -13.69 -9.84
C LEU A 130 2.79 -14.84 -10.33
N ILE A 131 3.34 -16.06 -10.43
CA ILE A 131 2.59 -17.25 -10.83
C ILE A 131 1.43 -17.50 -9.86
N PHE A 132 1.66 -17.48 -8.54
CA PHE A 132 0.58 -17.69 -7.58
C PHE A 132 -0.50 -16.60 -7.62
N ALA A 133 -0.11 -15.33 -7.81
CA ALA A 133 -1.07 -14.25 -7.97
C ALA A 133 -1.90 -14.38 -9.26
N LEU A 134 -1.28 -14.78 -10.37
CA LEU A 134 -1.97 -15.02 -11.63
C LEU A 134 -2.91 -16.23 -11.55
N ILE A 135 -2.50 -17.31 -10.87
CA ILE A 135 -3.37 -18.46 -10.59
C ILE A 135 -4.60 -18.01 -9.78
N SER A 136 -4.39 -17.23 -8.72
CA SER A 136 -5.49 -16.71 -7.90
C SER A 136 -6.47 -15.87 -8.74
N CYS A 137 -5.96 -14.94 -9.54
CA CYS A 137 -6.79 -14.12 -10.43
C CYS A 137 -7.52 -14.96 -11.49
N ALA A 138 -6.83 -15.91 -12.12
CA ALA A 138 -7.43 -16.80 -13.12
C ALA A 138 -8.55 -17.66 -12.53
N CYS A 139 -8.35 -18.23 -11.33
CA CYS A 139 -9.40 -18.95 -10.61
C CYS A 139 -10.59 -18.06 -10.24
N SER A 140 -10.32 -16.78 -9.91
CA SER A 140 -11.38 -15.80 -9.63
C SER A 140 -12.24 -15.56 -10.87
N LEU A 141 -11.60 -15.26 -12.00
CA LEU A 141 -12.29 -14.98 -13.27
C LEU A 141 -12.97 -16.23 -13.83
N ALA A 142 -12.40 -17.42 -13.63
CA ALA A 142 -13.04 -18.67 -14.00
C ALA A 142 -14.34 -18.89 -13.20
N SER A 143 -14.35 -18.53 -11.91
CA SER A 143 -15.57 -18.59 -11.07
C SER A 143 -16.64 -17.63 -11.57
N VAL A 144 -16.25 -16.42 -12.02
CA VAL A 144 -17.15 -15.45 -12.63
C VAL A 144 -17.72 -15.96 -13.96
N TYR A 145 -16.88 -16.56 -14.79
CA TYR A 145 -17.30 -17.15 -16.06
C TYR A 145 -18.33 -18.27 -15.84
N LEU A 146 -18.04 -19.22 -14.94
CA LEU A 146 -18.97 -20.32 -14.61
C LEU A 146 -20.32 -19.79 -14.09
N GLY A 147 -20.30 -18.79 -13.20
CA GLY A 147 -21.53 -18.17 -12.68
C GLY A 147 -22.34 -17.37 -13.72
N THR A 148 -21.78 -17.11 -14.90
CA THR A 148 -22.52 -16.45 -16.00
C THR A 148 -23.39 -17.45 -16.78
N PHE A 149 -22.96 -18.72 -16.90
CA PHE A 149 -23.69 -19.76 -17.63
C PHE A 149 -24.73 -20.45 -16.77
N ASP A 150 -24.35 -20.86 -15.55
CA ASP A 150 -25.27 -21.42 -14.56
C ASP A 150 -25.56 -20.37 -13.50
N ARG A 151 -26.86 -20.07 -13.31
CA ARG A 151 -27.32 -19.04 -12.36
C ARG A 151 -27.89 -19.63 -11.06
N ALA A 152 -28.12 -20.93 -11.04
CA ALA A 152 -28.63 -21.63 -9.88
C ALA A 152 -27.51 -21.84 -8.85
N VAL A 153 -27.62 -21.18 -7.70
CA VAL A 153 -26.65 -21.22 -6.60
C VAL A 153 -26.21 -22.64 -6.22
N PRO A 154 -27.08 -23.66 -6.10
CA PRO A 154 -26.64 -25.02 -5.75
C PRO A 154 -25.66 -25.63 -6.77
N GLU A 155 -25.86 -25.36 -8.06
CA GLU A 155 -25.02 -25.88 -9.15
C GLU A 155 -23.71 -25.10 -9.26
N ILE A 156 -23.79 -23.78 -9.10
CA ILE A 156 -22.62 -22.91 -9.00
C ILE A 156 -21.73 -23.35 -7.84
N PHE A 157 -22.27 -23.57 -6.63
CA PHE A 157 -21.45 -23.94 -5.48
C PHE A 157 -20.69 -25.24 -5.69
N VAL A 158 -21.28 -26.24 -6.36
CA VAL A 158 -20.57 -27.49 -6.69
C VAL A 158 -19.44 -27.23 -7.69
N GLN A 159 -19.68 -26.43 -8.73
CA GLN A 159 -18.69 -26.14 -9.77
C GLN A 159 -17.61 -25.13 -9.31
N THR A 160 -17.96 -24.17 -8.47
CA THR A 160 -17.08 -23.08 -8.03
C THR A 160 -16.34 -23.40 -6.72
N LYS A 161 -16.69 -24.48 -6.01
CA LYS A 161 -15.98 -24.88 -4.77
C LYS A 161 -14.49 -25.04 -4.96
N ILE A 162 -14.09 -25.72 -6.04
CA ILE A 162 -12.68 -25.97 -6.36
C ILE A 162 -11.98 -24.66 -6.73
N PRO A 163 -12.43 -23.86 -7.72
CA PRO A 163 -11.75 -22.62 -8.08
C PRO A 163 -11.77 -21.57 -6.97
N ALA A 164 -12.86 -21.41 -6.20
CA ALA A 164 -12.93 -20.47 -5.08
C ALA A 164 -11.98 -20.85 -3.93
N SER A 165 -11.88 -22.15 -3.62
CA SER A 165 -10.93 -22.65 -2.61
C SER A 165 -9.48 -22.46 -3.08
N LEU A 166 -9.17 -22.82 -4.33
CA LEU A 166 -7.84 -22.65 -4.92
C LEU A 166 -7.44 -21.18 -5.01
N GLN A 167 -8.36 -20.30 -5.38
CA GLN A 167 -8.16 -18.86 -5.37
C GLN A 167 -7.76 -18.36 -3.99
N THR A 168 -8.54 -18.73 -2.96
CA THR A 168 -8.33 -18.28 -1.58
C THR A 168 -6.99 -18.78 -1.05
N VAL A 169 -6.69 -20.08 -1.23
CA VAL A 169 -5.40 -20.66 -0.81
C VAL A 169 -4.22 -20.02 -1.54
N SER A 170 -4.32 -19.82 -2.85
CA SER A 170 -3.25 -19.20 -3.65
C SER A 170 -3.03 -17.74 -3.26
N ALA A 171 -4.10 -17.00 -2.95
CA ALA A 171 -4.00 -15.63 -2.44
C ALA A 171 -3.31 -15.60 -1.07
N SER A 172 -3.67 -16.49 -0.15
CA SER A 172 -3.00 -16.61 1.17
C SER A 172 -1.53 -16.94 1.06
N VAL A 173 -1.19 -17.91 0.22
CA VAL A 173 0.21 -18.28 -0.01
C VAL A 173 0.99 -17.09 -0.57
N THR A 174 0.42 -16.38 -1.55
CA THR A 174 1.04 -15.19 -2.14
C THR A 174 1.30 -14.11 -1.08
N ASP A 175 0.32 -13.83 -0.23
CA ASP A 175 0.44 -12.81 0.82
C ASP A 175 1.47 -13.16 1.89
N ILE A 176 1.46 -14.41 2.38
CA ILE A 176 2.45 -14.90 3.33
C ILE A 176 3.85 -14.79 2.71
N TYR A 177 3.99 -15.20 1.45
CA TYR A 177 5.26 -15.21 0.75
C TYR A 177 5.79 -13.78 0.51
N ILE A 178 4.94 -12.83 0.10
CA ILE A 178 5.28 -11.40 -0.03
C ILE A 178 5.65 -10.82 1.34
N THR A 179 4.85 -11.09 2.38
CA THR A 179 5.06 -10.52 3.72
C THR A 179 6.34 -11.03 4.35
N LEU A 180 6.61 -12.34 4.24
CA LEU A 180 7.83 -12.96 4.75
C LEU A 180 9.05 -12.42 3.99
N SER A 181 8.96 -12.35 2.66
CA SER A 181 10.05 -11.79 1.84
C SER A 181 10.35 -10.36 2.25
N LEU A 182 9.33 -9.49 2.30
CA LEU A 182 9.51 -8.09 2.66
C LEU A 182 10.12 -7.95 4.08
N THR A 183 9.66 -8.74 5.04
CA THR A 183 10.15 -8.74 6.43
C THR A 183 11.62 -9.19 6.53
N LEU A 184 11.99 -10.27 5.85
CA LEU A 184 13.36 -10.80 5.87
C LEU A 184 14.35 -9.84 5.19
N ILE A 185 13.95 -9.24 4.08
CA ILE A 185 14.78 -8.28 3.35
C ILE A 185 15.02 -7.03 4.20
N LEU A 186 13.94 -6.43 4.71
CA LEU A 186 14.03 -5.24 5.55
C LEU A 186 14.87 -5.50 6.82
N ARG A 187 14.77 -6.69 7.42
CA ARG A 187 15.58 -7.04 8.60
C ARG A 187 17.08 -7.18 8.27
N GLY A 188 17.42 -7.62 7.06
CA GLY A 188 18.79 -7.79 6.61
C GLY A 188 19.49 -6.49 6.19
N GLU A 189 18.75 -5.52 5.66
CA GLU A 189 19.28 -4.24 5.15
C GLU A 189 19.49 -3.18 6.26
N ARG A 190 19.97 -3.61 7.45
CA ARG A 190 20.35 -2.68 8.54
C ARG A 190 21.59 -1.90 8.12
N THR A 191 21.37 -0.66 7.66
CA THR A 191 22.40 0.21 7.07
C THR A 191 23.27 0.96 8.09
N GLY A 192 23.04 0.79 9.40
CA GLY A 192 23.83 1.43 10.47
C GLY A 192 23.57 2.92 10.69
N PHE A 193 22.78 3.57 9.83
CA PHE A 193 22.32 4.94 10.04
C PHE A 193 20.98 4.96 10.78
N LYS A 194 20.94 5.62 11.97
CA LYS A 194 19.74 5.69 12.84
C LYS A 194 18.45 6.10 12.12
N HIS A 195 18.56 7.03 11.17
CA HIS A 195 17.41 7.55 10.41
C HIS A 195 16.84 6.48 9.45
N THR A 196 17.70 5.84 8.65
CA THR A 196 17.31 4.78 7.72
C THR A 196 16.81 3.54 8.45
N GLU A 197 17.40 3.19 9.59
CA GLU A 197 16.96 2.06 10.42
C GLU A 197 15.55 2.28 11.00
N THR A 198 15.22 3.50 11.42
CA THR A 198 13.88 3.83 11.92
C THR A 198 12.82 3.68 10.81
N LEU A 199 13.17 4.05 9.58
CA LEU A 199 12.30 3.90 8.41
C LEU A 199 12.08 2.43 8.06
N VAL A 200 13.16 1.65 7.96
CA VAL A 200 13.12 0.22 7.66
C VAL A 200 12.29 -0.51 8.72
N HIS A 201 12.45 -0.17 10.00
CA HIS A 201 11.68 -0.75 11.09
C HIS A 201 10.18 -0.46 10.95
N LYS A 202 9.78 0.80 10.71
CA LYS A 202 8.37 1.15 10.53
C LYS A 202 7.76 0.47 9.30
N LEU A 203 8.45 0.45 8.16
CA LEU A 203 7.97 -0.26 6.96
C LEU A 203 7.80 -1.76 7.22
N THR A 204 8.69 -2.36 8.02
CA THR A 204 8.57 -3.77 8.44
C THR A 204 7.32 -3.98 9.29
N VAL A 205 7.04 -3.09 10.25
CA VAL A 205 5.83 -3.17 11.09
C VAL A 205 4.57 -3.02 10.23
N TYR A 206 4.53 -2.08 9.28
CA TYR A 206 3.40 -1.94 8.36
C TYR A 206 3.21 -3.17 7.48
N ALA A 207 4.31 -3.76 6.97
CA ALA A 207 4.26 -4.98 6.17
C ALA A 207 3.69 -6.16 6.97
N ILE A 208 4.15 -6.33 8.22
CA ILE A 208 3.67 -7.39 9.13
C ILE A 208 2.19 -7.16 9.48
N ASN A 209 1.82 -5.95 9.91
CA ASN A 209 0.45 -5.65 10.31
C ASN A 209 -0.53 -5.89 9.16
N ARG A 210 -0.20 -5.45 7.94
CA ARG A 210 -0.98 -5.78 6.75
C ARG A 210 -1.10 -7.28 6.57
N GLY A 211 0.02 -8.01 6.57
CA GLY A 211 0.03 -9.44 6.31
C GLY A 211 -0.80 -10.21 7.34
N ILE A 212 -0.79 -9.79 8.61
CA ILE A 212 -1.65 -10.37 9.65
C ILE A 212 -3.12 -10.13 9.34
N VAL A 213 -3.50 -8.89 8.99
CA VAL A 213 -4.90 -8.55 8.68
C VAL A 213 -5.42 -9.34 7.48
N THR A 214 -4.68 -9.39 6.37
CA THR A 214 -5.15 -10.09 5.16
C THR A 214 -5.17 -11.61 5.35
N THR A 215 -4.19 -12.18 6.05
CA THR A 215 -4.19 -13.63 6.33
C THR A 215 -5.30 -14.04 7.28
N LEU A 216 -5.62 -13.24 8.31
CA LEU A 216 -6.75 -13.53 9.20
C LEU A 216 -8.09 -13.51 8.45
N LEU A 217 -8.32 -12.49 7.61
CA LEU A 217 -9.53 -12.43 6.78
C LEU A 217 -9.66 -13.65 5.87
N GLN A 218 -8.58 -14.06 5.20
CA GLN A 218 -8.59 -15.23 4.33
C GLN A 218 -8.78 -16.55 5.09
N ILE A 219 -8.18 -16.70 6.28
CA ILE A 219 -8.36 -17.89 7.12
C ILE A 219 -9.83 -17.97 7.55
N PHE A 220 -10.41 -16.88 8.04
CA PHE A 220 -11.83 -16.89 8.42
C PHE A 220 -12.75 -17.14 7.22
N GLN A 221 -12.46 -16.55 6.06
CA GLN A 221 -13.19 -16.83 4.83
C GLN A 221 -13.13 -18.32 4.46
N LEU A 222 -11.94 -18.92 4.46
CA LEU A 222 -11.77 -20.33 4.09
C LEU A 222 -12.41 -21.27 5.12
N CYS A 223 -12.20 -21.03 6.42
CA CYS A 223 -12.79 -21.85 7.48
C CYS A 223 -14.32 -21.81 7.42
N THR A 224 -14.91 -20.62 7.27
CA THR A 224 -16.37 -20.49 7.16
C THR A 224 -16.91 -21.07 5.85
N TYR A 225 -16.15 -20.99 4.76
CA TYR A 225 -16.52 -21.59 3.47
C TYR A 225 -16.51 -23.13 3.50
N VAL A 226 -15.59 -23.75 4.24
CA VAL A 226 -15.47 -25.23 4.29
C VAL A 226 -16.30 -25.85 5.41
N SER A 227 -16.42 -25.19 6.56
CA SER A 227 -17.02 -25.77 7.77
C SER A 227 -18.52 -25.54 7.91
N LEU A 228 -19.07 -24.51 7.28
CA LEU A 228 -20.48 -24.15 7.43
C LEU A 228 -21.31 -24.57 6.20
N PRO A 229 -22.60 -24.89 6.37
CA PRO A 229 -23.51 -25.15 5.26
C PRO A 229 -23.53 -23.99 4.26
N ASP A 230 -23.49 -24.34 2.96
CA ASP A 230 -23.47 -23.38 1.85
C ASP A 230 -24.67 -22.41 1.87
N THR A 231 -25.77 -22.79 2.51
CA THR A 231 -26.98 -21.97 2.69
C THR A 231 -26.76 -20.73 3.55
N TYR A 232 -25.77 -20.70 4.45
CA TYR A 232 -25.60 -19.58 5.39
C TYR A 232 -24.68 -18.48 4.89
N PHE A 233 -23.87 -18.70 3.85
CA PHE A 233 -23.00 -17.68 3.24
C PHE A 233 -22.13 -16.84 4.20
N VAL A 234 -21.77 -17.37 5.38
CA VAL A 234 -21.01 -16.64 6.41
C VAL A 234 -19.63 -16.18 5.91
N TRP A 235 -19.06 -16.88 4.93
CA TRP A 235 -17.83 -16.49 4.25
C TRP A 235 -17.89 -15.09 3.61
N ALA A 236 -19.08 -14.62 3.23
CA ALA A 236 -19.30 -13.30 2.65
C ALA A 236 -18.90 -12.17 3.63
N ILE A 237 -19.05 -12.39 4.94
CA ILE A 237 -18.68 -11.42 5.99
C ILE A 237 -17.19 -11.05 5.90
N PHE A 238 -16.34 -12.03 5.58
CA PHE A 238 -14.90 -11.86 5.49
C PHE A 238 -14.44 -11.53 4.07
N HIS A 239 -15.20 -11.96 3.06
CA HIS A 239 -14.88 -11.75 1.66
C HIS A 239 -14.98 -10.29 1.23
N PHE A 240 -16.13 -9.63 1.45
CA PHE A 240 -16.37 -8.25 1.03
C PHE A 240 -15.32 -7.25 1.54
N PRO A 241 -14.99 -7.20 2.86
CA PRO A 241 -13.94 -6.30 3.34
C PRO A 241 -12.53 -6.71 2.91
N GLY A 242 -12.34 -7.92 2.35
CA GLY A 242 -11.03 -8.45 1.95
C GLY A 242 -10.34 -7.58 0.90
N SER A 243 -11.03 -7.25 -0.20
CA SER A 243 -10.49 -6.39 -1.27
C SER A 243 -10.15 -4.99 -0.73
N LYS A 244 -11.02 -4.44 0.12
CA LYS A 244 -10.81 -3.14 0.79
C LYS A 244 -9.58 -3.13 1.69
N ALA A 245 -9.33 -4.23 2.41
CA ALA A 245 -8.17 -4.38 3.27
C ALA A 245 -6.86 -4.28 2.46
N TYR A 246 -6.82 -4.84 1.24
CA TYR A 246 -5.68 -4.70 0.33
C TYR A 246 -5.43 -3.25 -0.07
N VAL A 247 -6.48 -2.54 -0.50
CA VAL A 247 -6.41 -1.13 -0.91
C VAL A 247 -5.95 -0.25 0.25
N ASN A 248 -6.61 -0.37 1.41
CA ASN A 248 -6.27 0.39 2.62
C ASN A 248 -4.84 0.13 3.09
N SER A 249 -4.37 -1.10 2.98
CA SER A 249 -3.00 -1.43 3.37
C SER A 249 -1.96 -0.81 2.44
N LEU A 250 -2.27 -0.76 1.13
CA LEU A 250 -1.39 -0.15 0.14
C LEU A 250 -1.33 1.36 0.32
N LEU A 251 -2.48 1.99 0.49
CA LEU A 251 -2.58 3.43 0.77
C LEU A 251 -1.90 3.80 2.09
N ALA A 252 -2.08 3.01 3.15
CA ALA A 252 -1.37 3.20 4.41
C ALA A 252 0.15 3.14 4.23
N MET A 253 0.67 2.19 3.43
CA MET A 253 2.10 2.11 3.12
C MET A 253 2.61 3.35 2.39
N VAL A 254 1.84 3.88 1.43
CA VAL A 254 2.20 5.09 0.69
C VAL A 254 2.14 6.33 1.59
N ASN A 255 1.15 6.41 2.47
CA ASN A 255 0.92 7.52 3.40
C ASN A 255 1.87 7.52 4.60
N ALA A 256 2.46 6.37 4.96
CA ALA A 256 3.45 6.26 6.03
C ALA A 256 4.70 7.14 5.80
N ARG A 257 4.96 7.58 4.55
CA ARG A 257 6.08 8.48 4.21
C ARG A 257 6.03 9.83 4.92
N HIS A 258 4.84 10.32 5.29
CA HIS A 258 4.65 11.60 5.98
C HIS A 258 5.17 11.56 7.42
N TYR A 259 4.74 10.54 8.19
CA TYR A 259 5.21 10.32 9.57
C TYR A 259 6.73 10.14 9.66
N LEU A 260 7.36 9.74 8.55
CA LEU A 260 8.81 9.64 8.45
C LEU A 260 9.47 11.01 8.25
N ARG A 261 8.87 11.89 7.44
CA ARG A 261 9.35 13.28 7.25
C ARG A 261 9.23 14.08 8.54
N GLU A 262 8.09 14.03 9.22
CA GLU A 262 7.88 14.79 10.46
C GLU A 262 8.77 14.35 11.61
N ASN A 263 8.90 13.04 11.84
CA ASN A 263 9.78 12.54 12.92
C ASN A 263 11.24 12.90 12.69
N SER A 264 11.65 13.04 11.43
CA SER A 264 13.02 13.41 11.07
C SER A 264 13.25 14.90 11.24
N ALA A 265 12.27 15.74 10.87
CA ALA A 265 12.30 17.16 11.17
C ALA A 265 12.36 17.41 12.69
N ARG A 266 11.55 16.70 13.47
CA ARG A 266 11.55 16.78 14.95
C ARG A 266 12.83 16.27 15.58
N ALA A 267 13.40 15.17 15.08
CA ALA A 267 14.69 14.68 15.55
C ALA A 267 15.80 15.70 15.28
N ASN A 268 15.82 16.32 14.09
CA ASN A 268 16.77 17.37 13.76
C ASN A 268 16.59 18.61 14.65
N LEU A 269 15.35 19.00 14.97
CA LEU A 269 15.02 20.09 15.90
C LEU A 269 15.43 19.81 17.35
N SER A 270 15.29 18.57 17.85
CA SER A 270 15.69 18.22 19.21
C SER A 270 17.20 18.05 19.37
N THR A 271 17.91 17.65 18.32
CA THR A 271 19.39 17.82 18.23
C THR A 271 19.81 19.25 17.84
N GLY A 272 18.85 20.12 17.50
CA GLY A 272 19.03 21.50 17.07
C GLY A 272 19.24 22.51 18.20
N VAL A 273 19.38 22.06 19.45
CA VAL A 273 20.17 22.80 20.44
C VAL A 273 21.65 22.55 20.11
N SER A 274 22.07 23.03 18.93
CA SER A 274 23.48 23.26 18.69
C SER A 274 23.89 24.40 19.61
N VAL A 275 24.94 24.22 20.39
CA VAL A 275 25.58 25.23 21.24
C VAL A 275 26.28 26.30 20.36
N GLN A 276 25.73 26.64 19.19
CA GLN A 276 26.37 27.50 18.20
C GLN A 276 25.96 28.97 18.24
N ASP A 277 24.98 29.35 19.05
CA ASP A 277 24.60 30.76 19.21
C ASP A 277 24.77 31.25 20.66
N ILE A 278 25.88 30.89 21.32
CA ILE A 278 26.38 31.74 22.40
C ILE A 278 27.17 32.85 21.72
N PRO A 279 26.71 34.12 21.77
CA PRO A 279 27.47 35.23 21.22
C PRO A 279 28.87 35.23 21.83
N LEU A 280 29.89 35.05 20.99
CA LEU A 280 31.29 34.93 21.43
C LEU A 280 31.87 36.26 21.96
N ASP A 281 31.03 37.28 22.09
CA ASP A 281 31.35 38.61 22.60
C ASP A 281 31.10 38.75 24.11
N THR A 282 30.55 37.73 24.78
CA THR A 282 30.35 37.73 26.25
C THR A 282 31.32 36.80 27.01
N LEU A 283 32.33 36.24 26.34
CA LEU A 283 33.24 35.27 26.96
C LEU A 283 34.59 35.90 27.28
N ASP A 284 35.06 35.69 28.50
CA ASP A 284 36.40 36.09 28.96
C ASP A 284 37.50 35.55 28.03
N PRO A 285 38.61 36.31 27.84
CA PRO A 285 39.65 36.00 26.85
C PRO A 285 40.23 34.58 26.95
N GLU A 286 40.24 34.00 28.16
CA GLU A 286 40.81 32.69 28.45
C GLU A 286 39.96 31.53 27.89
N GLN A 287 38.64 31.70 27.79
CA GLN A 287 37.75 30.67 27.23
C GLN A 287 37.74 30.65 25.70
N ARG A 288 38.14 31.77 25.08
CA ARG A 288 38.28 31.91 23.61
C ARG A 288 39.40 31.02 23.06
N GLN A 289 40.46 30.79 23.83
CA GLN A 289 41.60 29.98 23.41
C GLN A 289 41.33 28.47 23.51
N LYS A 290 40.54 28.03 24.50
CA LYS A 290 40.10 26.62 24.61
C LYS A 290 39.13 26.24 23.50
N SER A 291 38.18 27.10 23.14
CA SER A 291 37.18 26.79 22.10
C SER A 291 37.78 26.70 20.70
N SER A 292 38.80 27.51 20.38
CA SER A 292 39.53 27.42 19.11
C SER A 292 40.33 26.12 18.99
N TRP A 293 40.88 25.62 20.11
CA TRP A 293 41.60 24.35 20.17
C TRP A 293 40.70 23.14 19.90
N PHE A 294 39.48 23.14 20.44
CA PHE A 294 38.48 22.09 20.16
C PHE A 294 37.95 22.17 18.73
N ARG A 295 37.74 23.37 18.19
CA ARG A 295 37.30 23.58 16.80
C ARG A 295 38.33 23.07 15.79
N ASN A 296 39.63 23.33 16.00
CA ASN A 296 40.68 22.82 15.12
C ASN A 296 40.80 21.29 15.14
N ARG A 297 40.41 20.65 16.26
CA ARG A 297 40.43 19.19 16.41
C ARG A 297 39.27 18.52 15.68
N SER A 298 38.08 19.13 15.61
CA SER A 298 36.95 18.61 14.83
C SER A 298 37.18 18.72 13.33
N THR A 299 37.72 19.84 12.83
CA THR A 299 38.07 19.98 11.40
C THR A 299 39.11 18.97 10.92
N ARG A 300 40.02 18.52 11.79
CA ARG A 300 40.98 17.46 11.45
C ARG A 300 40.34 16.08 11.37
N GLN A 301 39.25 15.82 12.09
CA GLN A 301 38.57 14.54 12.10
C GLN A 301 37.59 14.41 10.92
N ASP A 302 36.96 15.51 10.51
CA ASP A 302 36.11 15.57 9.30
C ASP A 302 36.92 15.41 7.99
N SER A 303 38.22 15.68 8.02
CA SER A 303 39.10 15.50 6.85
C SER A 303 39.42 14.02 6.55
N GLN A 304 39.23 13.10 7.50
CA GLN A 304 39.49 11.66 7.33
C GLN A 304 38.23 10.83 7.03
N SER A 305 37.03 11.35 7.26
CA SER A 305 35.75 10.65 7.06
C SER A 305 35.06 10.97 5.72
N ALA A 306 35.71 11.72 4.82
CA ALA A 306 35.13 12.14 3.53
C ALA A 306 35.01 11.04 2.45
N GLN A 307 35.16 9.76 2.78
CA GLN A 307 35.06 8.65 1.81
C GLN A 307 34.15 7.51 2.30
N ALA A 308 32.85 7.78 2.45
CA ALA A 308 31.81 6.74 2.41
C ALA A 308 30.42 7.37 2.23
N VAL A 309 30.22 8.10 1.13
CA VAL A 309 28.87 8.47 0.68
C VAL A 309 28.29 7.27 -0.04
N ILE A 310 27.57 6.41 0.70
CA ILE A 310 26.74 5.37 0.10
C ILE A 310 25.37 6.00 -0.19
N THR A 311 25.20 6.36 -1.46
CA THR A 311 23.96 6.77 -2.10
C THR A 311 22.91 5.67 -1.97
N LEU A 312 21.91 5.87 -1.11
CA LEU A 312 20.66 5.11 -1.13
C LEU A 312 19.47 6.08 -0.99
N THR A 313 18.96 6.49 -2.17
CA THR A 313 17.67 7.12 -2.50
C THR A 313 17.44 8.62 -2.28
N THR A 314 18.50 9.38 -2.19
CA THR A 314 18.59 10.75 -2.75
C THR A 314 19.93 10.74 -3.48
N GLU A 315 20.05 10.79 -4.82
CA GLU A 315 19.52 11.79 -5.74
C GLU A 315 20.02 11.44 -7.20
N VAL A 316 19.68 12.27 -8.20
CA VAL A 316 20.43 12.59 -9.46
C VAL A 316 20.48 11.52 -10.61
N VAL A 317 20.59 11.82 -11.94
CA VAL A 317 21.07 13.01 -12.67
C VAL A 317 20.40 13.20 -14.05
N CYS A 318 20.31 14.48 -14.42
CA CYS A 318 20.19 15.16 -15.71
C CYS A 318 20.76 14.44 -16.94
N ASP A 319 20.07 14.59 -18.08
CA ASP A 319 20.78 14.94 -19.33
C ASP A 319 19.88 15.71 -20.32
N GLY A 320 20.47 16.76 -20.90
CA GLY A 320 20.25 17.23 -22.27
C GLY A 320 18.94 17.93 -22.67
N SER A 321 18.77 19.20 -22.31
CA SER A 321 18.32 20.24 -23.28
C SER A 321 18.39 21.62 -22.67
N GLU A 322 19.53 22.30 -22.83
CA GLU A 322 19.57 23.76 -22.99
C GLU A 322 20.93 24.15 -23.57
N VAL A 323 21.03 24.03 -24.89
CA VAL A 323 21.91 24.89 -25.69
C VAL A 323 21.03 26.05 -26.15
N ALA A 324 21.28 27.23 -25.62
CA ALA A 324 21.55 28.46 -26.37
C ALA A 324 21.35 29.69 -25.48
N LEU A 325 22.26 30.66 -25.67
CA LEU A 325 22.27 32.02 -25.10
C LEU A 325 22.74 32.00 -23.63
N GLN A 326 23.89 32.53 -23.25
CA GLN A 326 24.33 33.88 -23.59
C GLN A 326 25.77 34.06 -23.05
N ASP A 327 26.77 33.86 -23.91
CA ASP A 327 28.16 34.26 -23.63
C ASP A 327 28.60 35.25 -24.73
N GLN A 328 28.13 36.49 -24.57
CA GLN A 328 28.80 37.67 -25.10
C GLN A 328 28.81 38.71 -24.00
N HIS A 329 29.86 38.71 -23.18
CA HIS A 329 30.69 39.89 -22.92
C HIS A 329 31.62 39.64 -21.75
N LYS A 330 32.92 39.45 -22.05
CA LYS A 330 34.00 40.08 -21.28
C LYS A 330 35.27 40.13 -22.12
N GLY A 331 35.62 41.34 -22.52
CA GLY A 331 36.89 41.60 -23.18
C GLY A 331 36.89 42.98 -23.82
N THR A 332 37.17 44.01 -23.03
CA THR A 332 38.16 45.09 -23.30
C THR A 332 37.82 46.38 -22.56
N GLY A 333 38.87 47.07 -22.10
CA GLY A 333 38.86 48.54 -22.19
C GLY A 333 38.52 49.34 -20.95
N ARG A 334 39.46 49.35 -20.00
CA ARG A 334 39.73 50.47 -19.09
C ARG A 334 39.72 51.81 -19.86
N LYS A 335 38.86 52.77 -19.48
CA LYS A 335 39.05 54.24 -19.63
C LYS A 335 37.93 54.99 -18.88
N THR A 336 38.30 55.74 -17.85
CA THR A 336 37.64 56.99 -17.42
C THR A 336 37.80 58.06 -18.53
N PRO A 337 37.12 59.24 -18.55
CA PRO A 337 36.47 59.94 -17.43
C PRO A 337 35.14 60.71 -17.73
N SER A 338 34.56 61.24 -16.65
CA SER A 338 34.00 62.60 -16.48
C SER A 338 32.69 63.10 -17.12
N PHE A 339 31.97 63.83 -16.25
CA PHE A 339 31.24 65.09 -16.42
C PHE A 339 29.69 65.07 -16.52
N PHE A 340 29.16 65.89 -15.61
CA PHE A 340 27.82 66.46 -15.40
C PHE A 340 26.73 65.60 -14.80
#